data_AF-A0A5J4UPK2-F1
#
_entry.id   AF-A0A5J4UPK2-F1
#
_cell.length_a   1.000
_cell.length_b   1.000
_cell.length_c   1.000
_cell.angle_alpha   90.00
_cell.angle_beta   90.00
_cell.angle_gamma   90.00
#
_symmetry.space_group_name_H-M   'P 1'
#
loop_
_entity.id
_entity.type
_entity.pdbx_description
1 polymer ?
#
loop_
_entity_poly.entity_id
_entity_poly.type
_entity_poly.pdbx_seq_one_letter_code
_entity_poly.pdbx_strand_id
1 'polypeptide(L)'
;MDTKDVPNAVLLLPGLGGSILYAKIKDKNGRETEEFVWPKLANGNQIMSRYMKGKIDPNSLEIIPFEDNVKIFATDKDFGLHAIDYLVPDIP
;
A
#
# COMPACT_ATOMS: atom_id res chain seq x y z
N MET A 1 -13.59 18.10 -40.18
CA MET A 1 -13.81 17.05 -39.17
C MET A 1 -12.77 17.34 -38.10
N ASP A 2 -13.15 18.02 -37.01
CA ASP A 2 -12.21 18.33 -35.94
C ASP A 2 -11.74 17.02 -35.32
N THR A 3 -10.45 16.72 -35.47
CA THR A 3 -9.77 15.70 -34.69
C THR A 3 -9.79 16.18 -33.26
N LYS A 4 -10.82 15.79 -32.48
CA LYS A 4 -10.80 15.96 -31.04
C LYS A 4 -9.50 15.35 -30.54
N ASP A 5 -8.65 16.16 -29.93
CA ASP A 5 -7.42 15.71 -29.28
C ASP A 5 -7.79 14.58 -28.31
N VAL A 6 -7.48 13.34 -28.70
CA VAL A 6 -7.64 12.20 -27.80
C VAL A 6 -6.46 12.30 -26.83
N PRO A 7 -6.70 12.54 -25.52
CA PRO A 7 -5.62 12.62 -24.57
C PRO A 7 -4.88 11.27 -24.52
N ASN A 8 -3.55 11.33 -24.56
CA ASN A 8 -2.72 10.15 -24.40
C ASN A 8 -2.88 9.60 -22.98
N ALA A 9 -2.98 8.27 -22.86
CA ALA A 9 -2.94 7.62 -21.55
C ALA A 9 -1.54 7.78 -20.93
N VAL A 10 -1.49 8.09 -19.64
CA VAL A 10 -0.25 8.25 -18.87
C VAL A 10 -0.26 7.26 -17.70
N LEU A 11 0.84 6.54 -17.52
CA LEU A 11 1.08 5.70 -16.35
C LEU A 11 2.00 6.42 -15.38
N LEU A 12 1.53 6.61 -14.15
CA LEU A 12 2.32 7.17 -13.06
C LEU A 12 2.93 6.04 -12.22
N LEU A 13 4.25 6.05 -12.09
CA LEU A 13 4.98 5.10 -11.25
C LEU A 13 5.66 5.86 -10.11
N PRO A 14 5.16 5.73 -8.87
CA PRO A 14 5.72 6.44 -7.73
C PRO A 14 7.10 5.87 -7.35
N GLY A 15 7.94 6.75 -6.81
CA GLY A 15 9.21 6.35 -6.20
C GLY A 15 9.03 5.68 -4.83
N LEU A 16 10.15 5.34 -4.19
CA LEU A 16 10.16 4.73 -2.86
C LEU A 16 9.37 5.57 -1.84
N GLY A 17 8.41 4.96 -1.15
CA GLY A 17 7.56 5.64 -0.17
C GLY A 17 6.47 6.54 -0.75
N GLY A 18 6.38 6.64 -2.09
CA GLY A 18 5.44 7.49 -2.81
C GLY A 18 4.05 6.90 -3.00
N SER A 19 3.64 5.91 -2.19
CA SER A 19 2.30 5.34 -2.24
C SER A 19 1.76 5.06 -0.85
N ILE A 20 0.46 5.25 -0.65
CA ILE A 20 -0.26 4.77 0.52
C ILE A 20 -0.22 3.24 0.58
N LEU A 21 0.07 2.69 1.76
CA LEU A 21 -0.02 1.25 2.02
C LEU A 21 -1.03 0.94 3.12
N TYR A 22 -1.77 -0.14 2.92
CA TYR A 22 -2.67 -0.75 3.89
C TYR A 22 -2.26 -2.19 4.19
N ALA A 23 -2.69 -2.70 5.34
CA ALA A 23 -2.64 -4.10 5.71
C ALA A 23 -4.05 -4.69 5.66
N LYS A 24 -4.23 -5.79 4.92
CA LYS A 24 -5.38 -6.70 5.07
C LYS A 24 -5.02 -7.77 6.09
N ILE A 25 -5.77 -7.84 7.17
CA ILE A 25 -5.53 -8.74 8.30
C ILE A 25 -6.69 -9.72 8.39
N LYS A 26 -6.39 -11.01 8.33
CA LYS A 26 -7.37 -12.08 8.47
C LYS A 26 -7.40 -12.62 9.89
N ASP A 27 -8.55 -12.59 10.54
CA ASP A 27 -8.70 -13.18 11.88
C ASP A 27 -8.88 -14.71 11.84
N LYS A 28 -8.91 -15.34 13.02
CA LYS A 28 -9.08 -16.80 13.17
C LYS A 28 -10.43 -17.31 12.65
N ASN A 29 -11.44 -16.44 12.55
CA ASN A 29 -12.76 -16.76 12.01
C ASN A 29 -12.84 -16.49 10.51
N GLY A 30 -11.74 -16.06 9.88
CA GLY A 30 -11.65 -15.74 8.47
C GLY A 30 -12.15 -14.35 8.09
N ARG A 31 -12.50 -13.49 9.07
CA ARG A 31 -12.92 -12.11 8.81
C ARG A 31 -11.70 -11.27 8.45
N GLU A 32 -11.84 -10.46 7.40
CA GLU A 32 -10.79 -9.53 6.97
C GLU A 32 -11.07 -8.11 7.45
N THR A 33 -10.03 -7.45 7.95
CA THR A 33 -10.04 -6.02 8.31
C THR A 33 -8.89 -5.29 7.63
N GLU A 34 -9.09 -4.02 7.33
CA GLU A 34 -8.05 -3.17 6.74
C GLU A 34 -7.50 -2.16 7.76
N GLU A 35 -6.19 -2.01 7.79
CA GLU A 35 -5.49 -1.03 8.62
C GLU A 35 -4.55 -0.19 7.75
N PHE A 36 -4.63 1.14 7.84
CA PHE A 36 -3.67 2.04 7.17
C PHE A 36 -2.28 1.87 7.80
N VAL A 37 -1.24 1.69 6.98
CA VAL A 37 0.12 1.36 7.43
C VAL A 37 1.12 2.46 7.12
N TRP A 38 1.01 3.08 5.94
CA TRP A 38 1.97 4.08 5.50
C TRP A 38 1.30 5.15 4.63
N PRO A 39 1.72 6.42 4.78
CA PRO A 39 2.58 6.96 5.84
C PRO A 39 1.81 7.28 7.14
N LYS A 40 2.36 6.88 8.29
CA LYS A 40 1.80 7.22 9.62
C LYS A 40 2.53 8.39 10.25
N LEU A 41 1.80 9.46 10.58
CA LEU A 41 2.34 10.60 11.33
C LEU A 41 2.51 10.31 12.83
N ALA A 42 1.67 9.43 13.39
CA ALA A 42 1.71 9.03 14.80
C ALA A 42 1.77 7.49 14.91
N ASN A 43 2.50 6.98 15.90
CA ASN A 43 2.71 5.55 16.16
C ASN A 43 3.24 4.73 14.96
N GLY A 44 3.84 5.39 13.96
CA GLY A 44 4.32 4.75 12.73
C GLY A 44 5.35 3.65 12.99
N ASN A 45 6.27 3.87 13.93
CA ASN A 45 7.31 2.89 14.25
C ASN A 45 6.75 1.53 14.69
N GLN A 46 5.66 1.50 15.47
CA GLN A 46 5.07 0.27 15.96
C GLN A 46 4.38 -0.49 14.82
N ILE A 47 3.56 0.20 14.04
CA ILE A 47 2.82 -0.38 12.91
C ILE A 47 3.77 -0.86 11.82
N MET A 48 4.74 -0.04 11.44
CA MET A 48 5.75 -0.41 10.45
C MET A 48 6.60 -1.59 10.93
N SER A 49 7.00 -1.61 12.20
CA SER A 49 7.77 -2.74 12.74
C SER A 49 6.96 -4.04 12.78
N ARG A 50 5.64 -3.96 12.95
CA ARG A 50 4.76 -5.12 12.96
C ARG A 50 4.52 -5.68 11.56
N TYR A 51 4.18 -4.82 10.60
CA TYR A 51 3.66 -5.28 9.31
C TYR A 51 4.64 -5.16 8.13
N MET A 52 5.65 -4.29 8.20
CA MET A 52 6.59 -4.07 7.08
C MET A 52 7.96 -4.71 7.30
N LYS A 53 8.14 -5.47 8.38
CA LYS A 53 9.35 -6.25 8.62
C LYS A 53 9.07 -7.74 8.41
N GLY A 54 10.11 -8.44 8.01
CA GLY A 54 10.09 -9.88 7.80
C GLY A 54 11.49 -10.46 7.80
N LYS A 55 11.56 -11.76 7.51
CA LYS A 55 12.81 -12.45 7.21
C LYS A 55 12.95 -12.58 5.70
N ILE A 56 14.16 -12.58 5.19
CA ILE A 56 14.40 -12.94 3.79
C ILE A 56 14.53 -14.47 3.73
N ASP A 57 13.72 -15.12 2.91
CA ASP A 57 13.93 -16.53 2.56
C ASP A 57 15.25 -16.65 1.77
N PRO A 58 16.25 -17.43 2.23
CA PRO A 58 17.52 -17.53 1.52
C PRO A 58 17.42 -18.24 0.17
N ASN A 59 16.34 -18.99 -0.08
CA ASN A 59 16.14 -19.72 -1.33
C ASN A 59 15.35 -18.90 -2.37
N SER A 60 14.26 -18.25 -1.96
CA SER A 60 13.43 -17.45 -2.88
C SER A 60 13.82 -15.97 -2.94
N LEU A 61 14.60 -15.48 -1.96
CA LEU A 61 14.91 -14.07 -1.74
C LEU A 61 13.69 -13.19 -1.49
N GLU A 62 12.54 -13.80 -1.23
CA GLU A 62 11.31 -13.09 -0.89
C GLU A 62 11.31 -12.70 0.59
N ILE A 63 10.64 -11.58 0.89
CA ILE A 63 10.38 -11.19 2.27
C ILE A 63 9.23 -12.07 2.78
N ILE A 64 9.51 -12.90 3.78
CA ILE A 64 8.52 -13.63 4.58
C ILE A 64 8.07 -12.71 5.72
N PRO A 65 6.82 -12.24 5.73
CA PRO A 65 6.28 -11.45 6.83
C PRO A 65 6.34 -12.21 8.16
N PHE A 66 6.46 -11.51 9.28
CA PHE A 66 6.37 -12.16 10.59
C PHE A 66 4.95 -12.61 10.95
N GLU A 67 3.94 -11.96 10.37
CA GLU A 67 2.51 -12.24 10.58
C GLU A 67 1.98 -12.88 9.29
N ASP A 68 1.67 -14.18 9.33
CA ASP A 68 1.23 -14.97 8.17
C ASP A 68 -0.21 -14.64 7.71
N ASN A 69 -0.98 -14.03 8.59
CA ASN A 69 -2.36 -13.61 8.35
C ASN A 69 -2.48 -12.16 7.83
N VAL A 70 -1.37 -11.52 7.50
CA VAL A 70 -1.31 -10.12 7.05
C VAL A 70 -0.81 -10.04 5.60
N LYS A 71 -1.54 -9.27 4.77
CA LYS A 71 -1.10 -8.89 3.43
C LYS A 71 -1.00 -7.37 3.31
N ILE A 72 0.18 -6.87 2.97
CA ILE A 72 0.38 -5.45 2.66
C ILE A 72 0.04 -5.19 1.19
N PHE A 73 -0.66 -4.09 0.92
CA PHE A 73 -1.05 -3.71 -0.44
C PHE A 73 -1.15 -2.19 -0.60
N ALA A 74 -0.90 -1.72 -1.82
CA ALA A 74 -1.31 -0.39 -2.27
C ALA A 74 -2.74 -0.48 -2.81
N THR A 75 -3.56 0.53 -2.51
CA THR A 75 -4.95 0.57 -2.98
C THR A 75 -5.02 0.85 -4.49
N ASP A 76 -5.94 0.17 -5.18
CA ASP A 76 -6.26 0.37 -6.60
C ASP A 76 -7.41 1.36 -6.81
N LYS A 77 -7.91 1.97 -5.72
CA LYS A 77 -8.94 3.00 -5.76
C LYS A 77 -8.54 4.12 -6.72
N ASP A 78 -9.51 4.56 -7.51
CA ASP A 78 -9.34 5.60 -8.54
C ASP A 78 -8.20 5.25 -9.52
N PHE A 79 -8.17 3.99 -9.97
CA PHE A 79 -7.13 3.44 -10.87
C PHE A 79 -5.71 3.56 -10.29
N GLY A 80 -5.59 3.53 -8.95
CA GLY A 80 -4.32 3.70 -8.24
C GLY A 80 -3.91 5.15 -8.00
N LEU A 81 -4.63 6.13 -8.55
CA LEU A 81 -4.32 7.55 -8.33
C LEU A 81 -4.47 7.93 -6.86
N HIS A 82 -5.49 7.39 -6.17
CA HIS A 82 -5.68 7.66 -4.75
C HIS A 82 -4.47 7.28 -3.90
N ALA A 83 -3.73 6.23 -4.30
CA ALA A 83 -2.55 5.80 -3.55
C ALA A 83 -1.39 6.81 -3.65
N ILE A 84 -1.34 7.66 -4.68
CA ILE A 84 -0.15 8.48 -5.01
C ILE A 84 -0.40 9.98 -5.05
N ASP A 85 -1.67 10.41 -5.06
CA ASP A 85 -2.06 11.82 -5.18
C ASP A 85 -1.73 12.61 -3.90
N TYR A 86 -2.21 12.13 -2.75
CA TYR A 86 -1.89 12.67 -1.43
C TYR A 86 -1.52 11.55 -0.47
N LEU A 87 -0.29 11.57 0.04
CA LEU A 87 0.18 10.52 0.93
C LEU A 87 -0.48 10.55 2.33
N VAL A 88 -0.96 11.71 2.79
CA VAL A 88 -1.73 11.82 4.03
C VAL A 88 -3.04 12.54 3.75
N PRO A 89 -4.10 11.81 3.37
CA PRO A 89 -5.34 12.43 2.90
C PRO A 89 -6.15 13.11 4.01
N ASP A 90 -5.93 12.74 5.28
CA ASP A 90 -6.72 13.20 6.44
C ASP A 90 -6.02 14.28 7.29
N ILE A 91 -4.98 14.96 6.77
CA ILE A 91 -4.45 16.16 7.44
C ILE A 91 -5.36 17.36 7.06
N PRO A 92 -5.88 18.11 8.04
CA PRO A 92 -6.63 19.34 7.77
C PRO A 92 -5.79 20.43 7.07
#